data_AF-A0A378XW51-F1
#
_entry.id   AF-A0A378XW51-F1
#
_cell.length_a   1.000
_cell.length_b   1.000
_cell.length_c   1.000
_cell.angle_alpha   90.00
_cell.angle_beta   90.00
_cell.angle_gamma   90.00
#
_symmetry.space_group_name_H-M   'P 1'
#
loop_
_entity.id
_entity.type
_entity.pdbx_description
1 polymer ?
#
loop_
_entity_poly.entity_id
_entity_poly.type
_entity_poly.pdbx_seq_one_letter_code
_entity_poly.pdbx_strand_id
1 'polypeptide(L)'
;MKDKLVFGNSLLLKVYEEINKQAELLLLNAIEESKKSDMTYIVDIGGINQTQKMVATLIDAGLKNNICVVLGRGAINPYKRSERQKYIYKESDFNLTDPSKRPNEILVSANVDIDNLALSDKDRIVGGFMDHDKYRRKVERLTKLEKKLRREVKRNGLRSD
;
A
#
# COMPACT_ATOMS: atom_id res chain seq x y z
N MET A 1 15.76 12.39 -2.84
CA MET A 1 14.40 11.85 -3.10
C MET A 1 13.52 11.71 -1.84
N LYS A 2 14.04 11.91 -0.62
CA LYS A 2 13.30 11.71 0.65
C LYS A 2 12.18 12.74 0.93
N ASP A 3 12.14 13.87 0.23
CA ASP A 3 11.33 15.04 0.65
C ASP A 3 9.99 15.22 -0.08
N LYS A 4 9.47 14.21 -0.80
CA LYS A 4 8.23 14.35 -1.61
C LYS A 4 7.09 13.39 -1.25
N LEU A 5 7.17 12.67 -0.12
CA LEU A 5 6.07 11.83 0.35
C LEU A 5 5.25 12.60 1.40
N VAL A 6 4.08 13.09 0.97
CA VAL A 6 3.09 13.70 1.87
C VAL A 6 2.02 12.66 2.17
N PHE A 7 1.89 12.27 3.43
CA PHE A 7 0.87 11.31 3.87
C PHE A 7 -0.38 12.06 4.31
N GLY A 8 -1.44 12.00 3.50
CA GLY A 8 -2.72 12.63 3.81
C GLY A 8 -3.67 11.69 4.56
N ASN A 9 -4.04 12.04 5.80
CA ASN A 9 -5.06 11.31 6.57
C ASN A 9 -6.49 11.47 6.01
N SER A 10 -6.74 12.46 5.13
CA SER A 10 -8.09 12.80 4.67
C SER A 10 -8.72 11.80 3.70
N LEU A 11 -7.93 10.87 3.13
CA LEU A 11 -8.41 9.86 2.19
C LEU A 11 -8.84 8.55 2.88
N LEU A 12 -8.36 8.29 4.10
CA LEU A 12 -8.69 7.08 4.85
C LEU A 12 -10.18 7.03 5.22
N LEU A 13 -10.73 8.17 5.68
CA LEU A 13 -12.14 8.28 6.04
C LEU A 13 -13.05 7.97 4.83
N LYS A 14 -12.70 8.47 3.65
CA LYS A 14 -13.45 8.20 2.41
C LYS A 14 -13.45 6.72 2.03
N VAL A 15 -12.33 6.02 2.25
CA VAL A 15 -12.25 4.57 2.04
C VAL A 15 -13.15 3.82 3.02
N TYR A 16 -13.18 4.23 4.30
CA TYR A 16 -14.09 3.65 5.29
C TYR A 16 -15.56 3.91 4.95
N GLU A 17 -15.92 5.12 4.54
CA GLU A 17 -17.27 5.47 4.11
C GLU A 17 -17.73 4.57 2.94
N GLU A 18 -16.86 4.36 1.96
CA GLU A 18 -17.19 3.51 0.80
C GLU A 18 -17.36 2.03 1.18
N ILE A 19 -16.49 1.50 2.06
CA ILE A 19 -16.63 0.13 2.58
C ILE A 19 -17.96 -0.03 3.32
N ASN A 20 -18.33 0.94 4.16
CA ASN A 20 -19.58 0.92 4.91
C ASN A 20 -20.80 0.94 3.98
N LYS A 21 -20.81 1.78 2.95
CA LYS A 21 -21.88 1.81 1.94
C LYS A 21 -22.06 0.48 1.23
N GLN A 22 -20.96 -0.18 0.83
CA GLN A 22 -21.04 -1.48 0.18
C GLN A 22 -21.55 -2.58 1.11
N ALA A 23 -21.13 -2.56 2.38
CA ALA A 23 -21.61 -3.51 3.37
C ALA A 23 -23.11 -3.34 3.65
N GLU A 24 -23.57 -2.10 3.76
CA GLU A 24 -24.99 -1.77 3.91
C GLU A 24 -25.82 -2.28 2.72
N LEU A 25 -25.37 -2.04 1.49
CA LEU A 25 -26.07 -2.49 0.30
C LEU A 25 -26.17 -4.02 0.22
N LEU A 26 -25.10 -4.74 0.56
CA LEU A 26 -25.13 -6.21 0.63
C LEU A 26 -26.12 -6.72 1.69
N LEU A 27 -26.19 -6.04 2.84
CA LEU A 27 -27.13 -6.40 3.90
C LEU A 27 -28.58 -6.15 3.48
N LEU A 28 -28.85 -5.03 2.81
CA LEU A 28 -30.19 -4.71 2.28
C LEU A 28 -30.63 -5.75 1.23
N ASN A 29 -29.73 -6.14 0.32
CA ASN A 29 -30.02 -7.20 -0.65
C ASN A 29 -30.30 -8.54 0.04
N ALA A 30 -29.50 -8.91 1.06
CA ALA A 30 -29.73 -10.13 1.82
C ALA A 30 -31.11 -10.12 2.52
N ILE A 31 -31.52 -8.98 3.08
CA ILE A 31 -32.87 -8.79 3.66
C ILE A 31 -33.97 -8.92 2.60
N GLU A 32 -33.74 -8.40 1.39
CA GLU A 32 -34.72 -8.50 0.31
C GLU A 32 -34.87 -9.94 -0.18
N GLU A 33 -33.78 -10.66 -0.37
CA GLU A 33 -33.79 -12.06 -0.79
C GLU A 33 -34.38 -12.99 0.29
N SER A 34 -34.15 -12.70 1.58
CA SER A 34 -34.78 -13.44 2.68
C SER A 34 -36.29 -13.18 2.80
N LYS A 35 -36.82 -12.13 2.16
CA LYS A 35 -38.28 -11.89 2.07
C LYS A 35 -38.90 -12.62 0.88
N LYS A 36 -38.10 -12.99 -0.13
CA LYS A 36 -38.54 -13.70 -1.34
C LYS A 36 -38.44 -15.21 -1.21
N SER A 37 -37.73 -15.71 -0.20
CA SER A 37 -37.57 -17.14 0.08
C SER A 37 -37.54 -17.43 1.58
N ASP A 38 -37.84 -18.67 1.98
CA ASP A 38 -37.75 -19.11 3.38
C ASP A 38 -36.30 -19.37 3.85
N MET A 39 -35.31 -18.83 3.13
CA MET A 39 -33.88 -19.03 3.40
C MET A 39 -33.29 -17.85 4.17
N THR A 40 -32.36 -18.16 5.09
CA THR A 40 -31.55 -17.16 5.79
C THR A 40 -30.30 -16.82 4.98
N TYR A 41 -30.12 -15.54 4.66
CA TYR A 41 -28.93 -15.03 3.98
C TYR A 41 -28.05 -14.28 4.98
N ILE A 42 -26.79 -14.71 5.12
CA ILE A 42 -25.81 -14.09 6.01
C ILE A 42 -24.71 -13.44 5.15
N VAL A 43 -24.40 -12.17 5.40
CA VAL A 43 -23.30 -11.48 4.74
C VAL A 43 -22.00 -11.81 5.48
N ASP A 44 -21.11 -12.57 4.84
CA ASP A 44 -19.77 -12.83 5.37
C ASP A 44 -18.89 -11.58 5.22
N ILE A 45 -18.59 -10.96 6.36
CA ILE A 45 -17.67 -9.82 6.44
C ILE A 45 -16.19 -10.24 6.38
N GLY A 46 -15.87 -11.50 6.66
CA GLY A 46 -14.52 -12.08 6.54
C GLY A 46 -14.07 -12.25 5.09
N GLY A 47 -15.02 -12.53 4.19
CA GLY A 47 -14.81 -12.50 2.73
C GLY A 47 -14.43 -11.11 2.18
N ILE A 48 -14.70 -10.04 2.94
CA ILE A 48 -14.18 -8.70 2.70
C ILE A 48 -12.79 -8.59 3.34
N ASN A 49 -11.83 -9.37 2.85
CA ASN A 49 -10.43 -9.19 3.24
C ASN A 49 -9.98 -7.79 2.77
N GLN A 50 -10.07 -6.79 3.66
CA GLN A 50 -9.81 -5.39 3.35
C GLN A 50 -8.44 -5.20 2.69
N THR A 51 -7.44 -5.96 3.14
CA THR A 51 -6.10 -5.96 2.54
C THR A 51 -6.13 -6.40 1.08
N GLN A 52 -6.87 -7.47 0.75
CA GLN A 52 -7.02 -7.93 -0.63
C GLN A 52 -7.83 -6.95 -1.48
N LYS A 53 -8.89 -6.34 -0.92
CA LYS A 53 -9.64 -5.28 -1.62
C LYS A 53 -8.78 -4.06 -1.90
N MET A 54 -7.99 -3.59 -0.93
CA MET A 54 -7.06 -2.48 -1.12
C MET A 54 -6.02 -2.81 -2.19
N VAL A 55 -5.49 -4.04 -2.23
CA VAL A 55 -4.59 -4.50 -3.29
C VAL A 55 -5.29 -4.52 -4.65
N ALA A 56 -6.52 -5.02 -4.74
CA ALA A 56 -7.31 -5.01 -5.97
C ALA A 56 -7.53 -3.57 -6.48
N THR A 57 -7.98 -2.66 -5.60
CA THR A 57 -8.18 -1.24 -5.91
C THR A 57 -6.89 -0.57 -6.38
N LEU A 58 -5.76 -0.85 -5.72
CA LEU A 58 -4.45 -0.34 -6.12
C LEU A 58 -4.09 -0.79 -7.55
N ILE A 59 -4.29 -2.07 -7.83
CA ILE A 59 -4.02 -2.65 -9.15
C ILE A 59 -4.94 -2.06 -10.21
N ASP A 60 -6.24 -1.93 -9.94
CA ASP A 60 -7.21 -1.35 -10.86
C ASP A 60 -6.88 0.12 -11.17
N ALA A 61 -6.47 0.89 -10.18
CA ALA A 61 -6.01 2.26 -10.37
C ALA A 61 -4.74 2.30 -11.24
N GLY A 62 -3.79 1.40 -11.00
CA GLY A 62 -2.58 1.27 -11.79
C GLY A 62 -2.89 0.97 -13.26
N LEU A 63 -3.74 -0.03 -13.51
CA LEU A 63 -4.12 -0.45 -14.85
C LEU A 63 -4.88 0.63 -15.62
N LYS A 64 -5.86 1.28 -14.98
CA LYS A 64 -6.67 2.34 -15.61
C LYS A 64 -5.83 3.55 -16.05
N ASN A 65 -4.74 3.81 -15.34
CA ASN A 65 -3.90 4.99 -15.57
C ASN A 65 -2.53 4.66 -16.20
N ASN A 66 -2.28 3.39 -16.56
CA ASN A 66 -0.99 2.92 -17.08
C ASN A 66 0.19 3.26 -16.13
N ILE A 67 0.00 3.01 -14.84
CA ILE A 67 0.96 3.25 -13.75
C ILE A 67 1.52 1.92 -13.26
N CYS A 68 2.82 1.89 -12.92
CA CYS A 68 3.46 0.69 -12.37
C CYS A 68 2.97 0.42 -10.94
N VAL A 69 2.72 -0.85 -10.60
CA VAL A 69 2.26 -1.25 -9.26
C VAL A 69 3.27 -2.19 -8.62
N VAL A 70 3.71 -1.85 -7.41
CA VAL A 70 4.61 -2.69 -6.62
C VAL A 70 3.86 -3.24 -5.41
N LEU A 71 3.83 -4.56 -5.33
CA LEU A 71 3.16 -5.31 -4.28
C LEU A 71 4.17 -5.75 -3.22
N GLY A 72 3.92 -5.35 -1.99
CA GLY A 72 4.69 -5.69 -0.81
C GLY A 72 4.49 -7.13 -0.35
N ARG A 73 5.24 -7.50 0.69
CA ARG A 73 5.21 -8.85 1.27
C ARG A 73 3.79 -9.23 1.73
N GLY A 74 3.35 -10.43 1.38
CA GLY A 74 2.05 -10.97 1.78
C GLY A 74 0.85 -10.47 0.96
N ALA A 75 1.01 -9.44 0.11
CA ALA A 75 -0.05 -9.05 -0.82
C ALA A 75 -0.30 -10.18 -1.83
N ILE A 76 -1.56 -10.46 -2.16
CA ILE A 76 -1.92 -11.44 -3.20
C ILE A 76 -2.50 -10.65 -4.36
N ASN A 77 -1.98 -10.85 -5.57
CA ASN A 77 -2.61 -10.30 -6.77
C ASN A 77 -3.89 -11.12 -7.05
N PRO A 78 -5.09 -10.51 -6.97
CA PRO A 78 -6.34 -11.23 -7.23
C PRO A 78 -6.52 -11.56 -8.72
N TYR A 79 -5.82 -10.89 -9.63
CA TYR A 79 -5.90 -11.07 -11.08
C TYR A 79 -4.83 -12.05 -11.57
N LYS A 80 -5.03 -13.36 -11.33
CA LYS A 80 -4.16 -14.41 -11.88
C LYS A 80 -4.38 -14.56 -13.40
N ARG A 81 -3.29 -14.63 -14.18
CA ARG A 81 -3.26 -15.07 -15.60
C ARG A 81 -4.11 -14.26 -16.59
N SER A 82 -4.09 -12.93 -16.52
CA SER A 82 -4.65 -12.10 -17.59
C SER A 82 -3.57 -11.19 -18.19
N GLU A 83 -3.77 -10.74 -19.43
CA GLU A 83 -2.98 -9.69 -20.08
C GLU A 83 -2.95 -8.37 -19.26
N ARG A 84 -3.83 -8.26 -18.26
CA ARG A 84 -3.88 -7.17 -17.27
C ARG A 84 -2.80 -7.26 -16.18
N GLN A 85 -1.75 -8.07 -16.34
CA GLN A 85 -0.60 -8.07 -15.43
C GLN A 85 0.49 -7.06 -15.80
N LYS A 86 0.27 -6.27 -16.86
CA LYS A 86 1.23 -5.29 -17.33
C LYS A 86 1.63 -4.34 -16.20
N TYR A 87 2.91 -4.30 -15.89
CA TYR A 87 3.54 -3.42 -14.89
C TYR A 87 3.15 -3.66 -13.42
N ILE A 88 2.69 -4.88 -13.08
CA ILE A 88 2.44 -5.26 -11.69
C ILE A 88 3.53 -6.21 -11.22
N TYR A 89 4.28 -5.81 -10.19
CA TYR A 89 5.47 -6.53 -9.74
C TYR A 89 5.40 -6.84 -8.25
N LYS A 90 6.05 -7.94 -7.84
CA LYS A 90 6.53 -8.05 -6.46
C LYS A 90 7.73 -7.15 -6.24
N GLU A 91 7.98 -6.77 -5.00
CA GLU A 91 9.15 -5.95 -4.62
C GLU A 91 10.47 -6.53 -5.16
N SER A 92 10.65 -7.86 -5.05
CA SER A 92 11.81 -8.57 -5.61
C SER A 92 11.93 -8.41 -7.13
N ASP A 93 10.82 -8.59 -7.84
CA ASP A 93 10.79 -8.62 -9.30
C ASP A 93 10.92 -7.22 -9.87
N PHE A 94 10.35 -6.22 -9.19
CA PHE A 94 10.50 -4.82 -9.51
C PHE A 94 11.98 -4.41 -9.50
N ASN A 95 12.71 -4.81 -8.46
CA ASN A 95 14.13 -4.48 -8.31
C ASN A 95 15.03 -5.13 -9.38
N LEU A 96 14.55 -6.20 -10.04
CA LEU A 96 15.23 -6.87 -11.14
C LEU A 96 14.75 -6.38 -12.52
N THR A 97 13.69 -5.58 -12.56
CA THR A 97 13.09 -5.13 -13.81
C THR A 97 13.82 -3.89 -14.34
N ASP A 98 14.20 -3.94 -15.61
CA ASP A 98 14.75 -2.77 -16.33
C ASP A 98 13.74 -1.60 -16.29
N PRO A 99 14.12 -0.42 -15.77
CA PRO A 99 13.24 0.75 -15.71
C PRO A 99 12.64 1.15 -17.07
N SER A 100 13.33 0.89 -18.19
CA SER A 100 12.82 1.21 -19.53
C SER A 100 11.60 0.38 -19.95
N LYS A 101 11.35 -0.74 -19.27
CA LYS A 101 10.27 -1.68 -19.58
C LYS A 101 8.98 -1.38 -18.83
N ARG A 102 8.91 -0.32 -18.02
CA ARG A 102 7.74 0.03 -17.21
C ARG A 102 7.53 1.54 -17.14
N PRO A 103 6.31 2.01 -16.78
CA PRO A 103 6.07 3.40 -16.44
C PRO A 103 6.92 3.84 -15.24
N ASN A 104 7.25 5.13 -15.21
CA ASN A 104 8.03 5.74 -14.13
C ASN A 104 7.17 6.13 -12.92
N GLU A 105 5.87 6.32 -13.13
CA GLU A 105 4.93 6.53 -12.02
C GLU A 105 4.64 5.19 -11.35
N ILE A 106 4.68 5.19 -10.01
CA ILE A 106 4.61 3.98 -9.20
C ILE A 106 3.55 4.13 -8.10
N LEU A 107 2.69 3.12 -8.00
CA LEU A 107 1.82 2.86 -6.87
C LEU A 107 2.40 1.73 -6.01
N VAL A 108 2.40 1.91 -4.69
CA VAL A 108 2.92 0.89 -3.76
C VAL A 108 1.82 0.34 -2.86
N SER A 109 1.78 -0.97 -2.65
CA SER A 109 0.88 -1.56 -1.67
C SER A 109 1.43 -1.41 -0.25
N ALA A 110 0.59 -1.72 0.74
CA ALA A 110 1.05 -1.89 2.10
C ALA A 110 2.22 -2.89 2.17
N ASN A 111 3.12 -2.68 3.13
CA ASN A 111 4.30 -3.50 3.41
C ASN A 111 5.45 -3.46 2.38
N VAL A 112 5.38 -2.63 1.33
CA VAL A 112 6.55 -2.32 0.50
C VAL A 112 7.57 -1.53 1.31
N ASP A 113 8.84 -1.93 1.30
CA ASP A 113 9.91 -1.11 1.86
C ASP A 113 10.42 -0.12 0.81
N ILE A 114 9.80 1.07 0.80
CA ILE A 114 10.08 2.13 -0.17
C ILE A 114 11.58 2.49 -0.25
N ASP A 115 12.29 2.43 0.88
CA ASP A 115 13.72 2.77 0.93
C ASP A 115 14.61 1.75 0.22
N ASN A 116 14.11 0.52 0.00
CA ASN A 116 14.84 -0.56 -0.66
C ASN A 116 14.38 -0.79 -2.11
N LEU A 117 13.50 0.05 -2.64
CA LEU A 117 13.11 -0.02 -4.05
C LEU A 117 14.26 0.51 -4.93
N ALA A 118 14.64 -0.27 -5.94
CA ALA A 118 15.62 0.11 -6.95
C ALA A 118 15.00 1.09 -7.96
N LEU A 119 14.75 2.30 -7.49
CA LEU A 119 14.18 3.40 -8.27
C LEU A 119 15.26 4.03 -9.15
N SER A 120 14.91 4.31 -10.41
CA SER A 120 15.70 5.15 -11.31
C SER A 120 15.47 6.63 -11.01
N ASP A 121 16.31 7.51 -11.58
CA ASP A 121 16.18 8.97 -11.40
C ASP A 121 14.87 9.55 -11.93
N LYS A 122 14.19 8.83 -12.84
CA LYS A 122 12.91 9.24 -13.43
C LYS A 122 11.71 8.72 -12.64
N ASP A 123 11.92 7.74 -11.76
CA ASP A 123 10.84 7.10 -11.04
C ASP A 123 10.23 8.00 -9.97
N ARG A 124 8.92 7.90 -9.83
CA ARG A 124 8.17 8.64 -8.83
C ARG A 124 7.09 7.78 -8.22
N ILE A 125 7.12 7.64 -6.89
CA ILE A 125 5.99 7.11 -6.14
C ILE A 125 4.91 8.19 -6.08
N VAL A 126 3.77 7.93 -6.72
CA VAL A 126 2.66 8.89 -6.85
C VAL A 126 1.50 8.57 -5.91
N GLY A 127 1.50 7.38 -5.31
CA GLY A 127 0.49 6.99 -4.33
C GLY A 127 0.71 5.58 -3.81
N GLY A 128 -0.14 5.16 -2.88
CA GLY A 128 -0.07 3.81 -2.34
C GLY A 128 -0.77 3.67 -1.00
N PHE A 129 -0.71 2.45 -0.47
CA PHE A 129 -1.17 2.12 0.87
C PHE A 129 0.03 1.82 1.76
N MET A 130 -0.05 2.21 3.03
CA MET A 130 1.04 2.02 3.98
C MET A 130 0.51 1.46 5.29
N ASP A 131 1.30 0.60 5.93
CA ASP A 131 1.08 0.18 7.32
C ASP A 131 1.57 1.33 8.24
N HIS A 132 0.61 2.05 8.82
CA HIS A 132 0.88 3.23 9.64
C HIS A 132 1.69 2.88 10.90
N ASP A 133 1.42 1.74 11.54
CA ASP A 133 2.12 1.33 12.76
C ASP A 133 3.56 0.88 12.46
N LYS A 134 3.77 0.19 11.33
CA LYS A 134 5.12 -0.15 10.86
C LYS A 134 5.91 1.11 10.53
N TYR A 135 5.29 2.08 9.86
CA TYR A 135 5.92 3.35 9.52
C TYR A 135 6.25 4.17 10.77
N ARG A 136 5.30 4.36 11.69
CA ARG A 136 5.52 5.08 12.96
C ARG A 136 6.70 4.50 13.74
N ARG A 137 6.73 3.16 13.89
CA ARG A 137 7.86 2.46 14.53
C ARG A 137 9.19 2.69 13.82
N LYS A 138 9.21 2.76 12.48
CA LYS A 138 10.42 3.07 11.70
C LYS A 138 10.92 4.50 11.97
N VAL A 139 10.02 5.49 11.93
CA VAL A 139 10.35 6.90 12.21
C VAL A 139 10.89 7.08 13.63
N GLU A 140 10.24 6.48 14.63
CA GLU A 140 10.70 6.50 16.02
C GLU A 140 12.10 5.90 16.18
N ARG A 141 12.39 4.78 15.51
CA ARG A 141 13.71 4.14 15.52
C ARG A 141 14.78 5.04 14.91
N LEU A 142 14.53 5.62 13.74
CA LEU A 142 15.46 6.53 13.07
C LEU A 142 15.76 7.76 13.94
N THR A 143 14.72 8.32 14.55
CA THR A 143 14.85 9.48 15.45
C THR A 143 15.70 9.16 16.69
N LYS A 144 15.51 7.97 17.28
CA LYS A 144 16.34 7.49 18.39
C LYS A 144 17.80 7.29 17.96
N LEU A 145 18.02 6.73 16.78
CA LEU A 145 19.36 6.49 16.23
C LEU A 145 20.10 7.81 15.99
N GLU A 146 19.46 8.79 15.36
CA GLU A 146 20.05 10.12 15.15
C GLU A 146 20.40 10.81 16.47
N LYS A 147 19.52 10.75 17.47
CA LYS A 147 19.79 11.29 18.80
C LYS A 147 21.00 10.60 19.45
N LYS A 148 21.15 9.29 19.28
CA LYS A 148 22.30 8.54 19.79
C LYS A 148 23.59 8.94 19.07
N LEU A 149 23.58 8.98 17.74
CA LEU A 149 24.73 9.38 16.92
C LEU A 149 25.20 10.80 17.27
N ARG A 150 24.28 11.76 17.42
CA ARG A 150 24.61 13.14 17.81
C ARG A 150 25.27 13.21 19.19
N ARG A 151 24.85 12.36 20.14
CA ARG A 151 25.47 12.28 21.47
C ARG A 151 26.87 11.67 21.42
N GLU A 152 27.07 10.65 20.59
CA GLU A 152 28.39 10.01 20.40
C GLU A 152 29.38 10.96 19.70
N VAL A 153 28.95 11.66 18.64
CA VAL A 153 29.76 12.69 17.98
C VAL A 153 30.16 13.80 18.97
N LYS A 154 29.23 14.30 19.80
CA LYS A 154 29.55 15.29 20.84
C LYS A 154 30.55 14.77 21.88
N ARG A 155 30.43 13.50 22.32
CA ARG A 155 31.37 12.91 23.28
C ARG A 155 32.76 12.67 22.69
N ASN A 156 32.84 12.31 21.42
CA ASN A 156 34.11 12.04 20.75
C ASN A 156 34.82 13.32 20.29
N GLY A 157 34.08 14.37 19.93
CA GLY A 157 34.64 15.70 19.67
C GLY A 157 35.09 16.48 20.91
N LEU A 158 34.76 16.00 22.12
CA LEU A 158 35.24 16.53 23.40
C LEU A 158 36.50 15.81 23.92
N ARG A 159 37.03 14.84 23.17
CA ARG A 159 38.22 14.03 23.55
C ARG A 159 39.45 14.35 22.69
N SER A 160 39.43 15.50 22.00
CA SER A 160 40.43 15.92 21.02
C SER A 160 41.26 17.13 21.47
N ASP A 161 41.42 17.32 22.79
CA ASP A 161 42.32 18.31 23.39
C ASP A 161 43.26 17.61 24.39
#